data_AF-A0A931U6B9-F1
#
_entry.id   AF-A0A931U6B9-F1
#
_cell.length_a   1.000
_cell.length_b   1.000
_cell.length_c   1.000
_cell.angle_alpha   90.00
_cell.angle_beta   90.00
_cell.angle_gamma   90.00
#
_symmetry.space_group_name_H-M   'P 1'
#
loop_
_entity.id
_entity.type
_entity.pdbx_description
1 polymer ?
#
loop_
_entity_poly.entity_id
_entity_poly.type
_entity_poly.pdbx_seq_one_letter_code
_entity_poly.pdbx_strand_id
1 'polypeptide(L)'
;MTETLHVGHGILPQLGALMRAARLDGAAHVISDTSVLPLHGDAVLDALRAAEFPAAAYAVPAGEPSKSLAQASALYDWLVDRRCERRDVVVALGGGVVGDLA
;
A
#
# COMPACT_ATOMS: atom_id res chain seq x y z
N MET A 1 -16.09 -14.09 5.03
CA MET A 1 -15.15 -13.33 4.19
C MET A 1 -14.11 -14.32 3.69
N THR A 2 -13.76 -14.29 2.41
CA THR A 2 -12.72 -15.18 1.85
C THR A 2 -11.44 -14.37 1.71
N GLU A 3 -10.38 -14.82 2.36
CA GLU A 3 -9.06 -14.20 2.29
C GLU A 3 -8.17 -15.08 1.41
N THR A 4 -7.37 -14.45 0.55
CA THR A 4 -6.43 -15.17 -0.33
C THR A 4 -5.00 -14.79 0.04
N LEU A 5 -4.17 -15.80 0.24
CA LEU A 5 -2.74 -15.65 0.53
C LEU A 5 -1.92 -16.15 -0.66
N HIS A 6 -1.12 -15.26 -1.24
CA HIS A 6 -0.18 -15.59 -2.30
C HIS A 6 1.25 -15.55 -1.78
N VAL A 7 1.99 -16.65 -1.95
CA VAL A 7 3.40 -16.75 -1.53
C VAL A 7 4.23 -17.20 -2.74
N GLY A 8 5.27 -16.45 -3.05
CA GLY A 8 6.16 -16.76 -4.17
C GLY A 8 7.42 -15.92 -4.13
N HIS A 9 8.51 -16.45 -4.69
CA HIS A 9 9.74 -15.69 -4.86
C HIS A 9 9.56 -14.65 -5.98
N GLY A 10 9.95 -13.39 -5.71
CA GLY A 10 9.87 -12.31 -6.70
C GLY A 10 8.42 -12.00 -7.15
N ILE A 11 7.44 -12.13 -6.26
CA ILE A 11 6.01 -12.01 -6.61
C ILE A 11 5.52 -10.57 -6.82
N LEU A 12 6.27 -9.55 -6.39
CA LEU A 12 5.84 -8.14 -6.46
C LEU A 12 5.38 -7.68 -7.86
N PRO A 13 6.04 -8.05 -8.98
CA PRO A 13 5.57 -7.68 -10.33
C PRO A 13 4.18 -8.22 -10.68
N GLN A 14 3.69 -9.25 -9.98
CA GLN A 14 2.37 -9.83 -10.18
C GLN A 14 1.27 -9.14 -9.36
N LEU A 15 1.64 -8.25 -8.43
CA LEU A 15 0.71 -7.64 -7.46
C LEU A 15 -0.52 -7.01 -8.14
N GLY A 16 -0.31 -6.18 -9.15
CA GLY A 16 -1.42 -5.52 -9.85
C GLY A 16 -2.39 -6.52 -10.50
N ALA A 17 -1.87 -7.55 -11.15
CA ALA A 17 -2.69 -8.61 -11.76
C ALA A 17 -3.48 -9.42 -10.72
N LEU A 18 -2.84 -9.74 -9.58
CA LEU A 18 -3.49 -10.42 -8.46
C LEU A 18 -4.61 -9.58 -7.85
N MET A 19 -4.39 -8.28 -7.68
CA MET A 19 -5.42 -7.34 -7.21
C MET A 19 -6.61 -7.25 -8.17
N ARG A 20 -6.36 -7.21 -9.49
CA ARG A 20 -7.43 -7.27 -10.50
C ARG A 20 -8.20 -8.59 -10.45
N ALA A 21 -7.51 -9.72 -10.29
CA ALA A 21 -8.16 -11.02 -10.14
C ALA A 21 -9.06 -11.09 -8.90
N ALA A 22 -8.66 -10.39 -7.82
CA ALA A 22 -9.45 -10.20 -6.62
C ALA A 22 -10.60 -9.16 -6.78
N ARG A 23 -10.80 -8.62 -7.99
CA ARG A 23 -11.82 -7.61 -8.33
C ARG A 23 -11.67 -6.29 -7.59
N LEU A 24 -10.43 -5.93 -7.22
CA LEU A 24 -10.11 -4.61 -6.70
C LEU A 24 -9.99 -3.61 -7.85
N ASP A 25 -10.37 -2.36 -7.60
CA ASP A 25 -10.37 -1.27 -8.58
C ASP A 25 -10.10 0.07 -7.88
N GLY A 26 -10.18 1.19 -8.59
CA GLY A 26 -9.91 2.52 -8.02
C GLY A 26 -8.42 2.86 -7.98
N ALA A 27 -8.06 3.86 -7.19
CA ALA A 27 -6.66 4.23 -6.95
C ALA A 27 -6.02 3.28 -5.92
N ALA A 28 -4.71 3.08 -6.02
CA ALA A 28 -3.93 2.31 -5.06
C ALA A 28 -3.03 3.26 -4.23
N HIS A 29 -3.20 3.22 -2.92
CA HIS A 29 -2.48 4.02 -1.94
C HIS A 29 -1.50 3.14 -1.17
N VAL A 30 -0.23 3.18 -1.54
CA VAL A 30 0.84 2.35 -0.96
C VAL A 30 1.36 3.02 0.31
N ILE A 31 1.15 2.38 1.46
CA ILE A 31 1.65 2.87 2.75
C ILE A 31 2.84 2.01 3.13
N SER A 32 3.95 2.65 3.44
CA SER A 32 5.22 1.98 3.77
C SER A 32 5.99 2.76 4.83
N ASP A 33 7.14 2.24 5.22
CA ASP A 33 8.08 2.94 6.07
C ASP A 33 9.33 3.43 5.29
N THR A 34 10.09 4.32 5.92
CA THR A 34 11.31 4.91 5.34
C THR A 34 12.42 3.89 5.03
N SER A 35 12.35 2.68 5.57
CA SER A 35 13.35 1.62 5.34
C SER A 35 12.93 0.70 4.18
N VAL A 36 11.65 0.38 4.06
CA VAL A 36 11.10 -0.55 3.07
C VAL A 36 10.81 0.14 1.74
N LEU A 37 10.25 1.35 1.77
CA LEU A 37 9.83 2.03 0.55
C LEU A 37 10.97 2.23 -0.46
N PRO A 38 12.21 2.62 -0.08
CA PRO A 38 13.31 2.75 -1.03
C PRO A 38 13.75 1.45 -1.69
N LEU A 39 13.44 0.29 -1.09
CA LEU A 39 13.87 -1.03 -1.56
C LEU A 39 12.84 -1.67 -2.50
N HIS A 40 11.56 -1.42 -2.27
CA HIS A 40 10.46 -2.15 -2.92
C HIS A 40 9.37 -1.25 -3.51
N GLY A 41 9.37 0.04 -3.19
CA GLY A 41 8.33 0.99 -3.60
C GLY A 41 8.19 1.10 -5.11
N ASP A 42 9.30 1.24 -5.84
CA ASP A 42 9.27 1.36 -7.30
C ASP A 42 8.68 0.10 -7.95
N ALA A 43 9.13 -1.09 -7.53
CA ALA A 43 8.60 -2.35 -8.04
C ALA A 43 7.10 -2.51 -7.80
N VAL A 44 6.60 -2.09 -6.63
CA VAL A 44 5.17 -2.11 -6.30
C VAL A 44 4.39 -1.10 -7.13
N LEU A 45 4.86 0.15 -7.22
CA LEU A 45 4.19 1.19 -8.00
C LEU A 45 4.15 0.84 -9.50
N ASP A 46 5.21 0.25 -10.04
CA ASP A 46 5.26 -0.17 -11.43
C ASP A 46 4.32 -1.35 -11.69
N ALA A 47 4.25 -2.34 -10.78
CA ALA A 47 3.31 -3.44 -10.89
C ALA A 47 1.84 -2.97 -10.84
N LEU A 48 1.54 -1.98 -10.00
CA LEU A 48 0.20 -1.37 -9.90
C LEU A 48 -0.15 -0.59 -11.17
N ARG A 49 0.77 0.26 -11.67
CA ARG A 49 0.58 1.03 -12.91
C ARG A 49 0.43 0.14 -14.13
N ALA A 50 1.18 -0.96 -14.21
CA ALA A 50 1.05 -1.95 -15.29
C ALA A 50 -0.33 -2.63 -15.32
N ALA A 51 -1.03 -2.67 -14.19
CA ALA A 51 -2.42 -3.12 -14.08
C ALA A 51 -3.42 -1.96 -14.07
N GLU A 52 -3.01 -0.77 -14.53
CA GLU A 52 -3.82 0.43 -14.70
C GLU A 52 -4.43 0.98 -13.40
N PHE A 53 -3.80 0.73 -12.26
CA PHE A 53 -4.13 1.44 -11.02
C PHE A 53 -3.42 2.81 -11.00
N PRO A 54 -4.13 3.93 -10.84
CA PRO A 54 -3.51 5.17 -10.38
C PRO A 54 -2.87 4.92 -9.02
N ALA A 55 -1.54 5.04 -8.90
CA ALA A 55 -0.81 4.63 -7.70
C ALA A 55 0.04 5.75 -7.11
N ALA A 56 -0.03 5.92 -5.78
CA ALA A 56 0.80 6.85 -5.02
C ALA A 56 1.29 6.20 -3.72
N ALA A 57 2.46 6.61 -3.24
CA ALA A 57 3.05 6.10 -2.01
C ALA A 57 3.17 7.17 -0.92
N TYR A 58 3.02 6.73 0.33
CA TYR A 58 3.26 7.50 1.55
C TYR A 58 4.22 6.72 2.46
N ALA A 59 5.21 7.41 3.01
CA ALA A 59 6.19 6.83 3.92
C ALA A 59 6.01 7.39 5.33
N VAL A 60 5.93 6.51 6.32
CA VAL A 60 6.08 6.87 7.74
C VAL A 60 7.49 6.57 8.24
N PRO A 61 7.97 7.20 9.32
CA PRO A 61 9.24 6.80 9.94
C PRO A 61 9.25 5.31 10.27
N ALA A 62 10.41 4.65 10.15
CA ALA A 62 10.51 3.24 10.51
C ALA A 62 10.46 3.02 12.04
N GLY A 63 9.80 1.93 12.46
CA GLY A 63 9.78 1.45 13.85
C GLY A 63 8.47 1.67 14.60
N GLU A 64 8.35 1.04 15.77
CA GLU A 64 7.14 1.02 16.61
C GLU A 64 6.54 2.39 16.95
N PRO A 65 7.31 3.49 17.15
CA PRO A 65 6.74 4.81 17.41
C PRO A 65 5.79 5.32 16.31
N SER A 66 5.89 4.77 15.10
CA SER A 66 4.98 5.10 14.01
C SER A 66 3.59 4.49 14.16
N LYS A 67 3.39 3.52 15.05
CA LYS A 67 2.07 3.09 15.51
C LYS A 67 1.50 4.10 16.50
N SER A 68 1.22 5.30 16.00
CA SER A 68 0.66 6.38 16.80
C SER A 68 -0.49 7.05 16.07
N LEU A 69 -1.44 7.57 16.85
CA LEU A 69 -2.57 8.33 16.32
C LEU A 69 -2.12 9.56 15.52
N ALA A 70 -0.96 10.14 15.84
CA ALA A 70 -0.39 11.25 15.10
C ALA A 70 0.00 10.83 13.66
N GLN A 71 0.63 9.66 13.49
CA GLN A 71 0.96 9.14 12.16
C GLN A 71 -0.30 8.69 11.41
N ALA A 72 -1.28 8.10 12.11
CA ALA A 72 -2.55 7.73 11.50
C ALA A 72 -3.31 8.97 10.99
N SER A 73 -3.34 10.05 11.79
CA SER A 73 -3.94 11.33 11.39
C SER A 73 -3.26 11.91 10.14
N ALA A 74 -1.93 11.94 10.11
CA ALA A 74 -1.18 12.44 8.96
C ALA A 74 -1.41 11.59 7.69
N LEU A 75 -1.54 10.27 7.86
CA LEU A 75 -1.92 9.35 6.78
C LEU A 75 -3.33 9.67 6.27
N TYR A 76 -4.30 9.89 7.16
CA TYR A 76 -5.66 10.27 6.75
C TYR A 76 -5.70 11.60 6.00
N ASP A 77 -4.96 12.61 6.47
CA ASP A 77 -4.85 13.89 5.77
C ASP A 77 -4.30 13.69 4.35
N TRP A 78 -3.26 12.87 4.20
CA TRP A 78 -2.66 12.54 2.91
C TRP A 78 -3.63 11.82 1.95
N LEU A 79 -4.51 10.95 2.48
CA LEU A 79 -5.57 10.27 1.72
C LEU A 79 -6.69 11.24 1.32
N VAL A 80 -7.09 12.15 2.21
CA VAL A 80 -8.10 13.18 1.96
C VAL A 80 -7.64 14.13 0.84
N ASP A 81 -6.38 14.56 0.86
CA ASP A 81 -5.79 15.40 -0.19
C ASP A 81 -5.81 14.75 -1.58
N ARG A 82 -5.79 13.41 -1.61
CA ARG A 82 -5.89 12.59 -2.83
C ARG A 82 -7.31 12.25 -3.23
N ARG A 83 -8.29 12.71 -2.45
CA ARG A 83 -9.71 12.39 -2.64
C ARG A 83 -9.94 10.88 -2.63
N CYS A 84 -9.28 10.15 -1.72
CA CYS A 84 -9.46 8.72 -1.56
C CYS A 84 -10.96 8.39 -1.37
N GLU A 85 -11.48 7.50 -2.21
CA GLU A 85 -12.85 7.03 -2.19
C GLU A 85 -12.94 5.62 -1.59
N ARG A 86 -14.14 5.16 -1.22
CA ARG A 86 -14.36 3.83 -0.64
C ARG A 86 -13.97 2.66 -1.55
N ARG A 87 -13.87 2.90 -2.86
CA ARG A 87 -13.46 1.88 -3.84
C ARG A 87 -11.95 1.76 -3.96
N ASP A 88 -11.21 2.77 -3.52
CA ASP A 88 -9.75 2.80 -3.60
C ASP A 88 -9.15 1.80 -2.62
N VAL A 89 -7.91 1.41 -2.87
CA VAL A 89 -7.24 0.33 -2.16
C VAL A 89 -6.06 0.86 -1.38
N VAL A 90 -6.01 0.55 -0.09
CA VAL A 90 -4.82 0.73 0.74
C VAL A 90 -3.93 -0.51 0.62
N VAL A 91 -2.65 -0.30 0.29
CA VAL A 91 -1.65 -1.36 0.15
C VAL A 91 -0.58 -1.16 1.22
N ALA A 92 -0.61 -1.99 2.27
CA ALA A 92 0.42 -2.00 3.31
C ALA A 92 1.69 -2.72 2.81
N LEU A 93 2.76 -1.96 2.57
CA LEU A 93 4.08 -2.46 2.15
C LEU A 93 5.07 -2.30 3.31
N GLY A 94 5.24 -3.35 4.12
CA GLY A 94 6.18 -3.31 5.24
C GLY A 94 5.99 -4.47 6.20
N GLY A 95 6.53 -4.30 7.41
CA GLY A 95 6.28 -5.23 8.53
C GLY A 95 4.98 -4.91 9.28
N GLY A 96 4.82 -5.50 10.46
CA GLY A 96 3.63 -5.33 11.30
C GLY A 96 3.34 -3.89 11.73
N VAL A 97 4.35 -3.00 11.79
CA VAL A 97 4.15 -1.56 12.06
C VAL A 97 3.29 -0.90 11.01
N VAL A 98 3.64 -1.11 9.74
CA VAL A 98 2.90 -0.54 8.62
C VAL A 98 1.52 -1.19 8.51
N GLY A 99 1.44 -2.50 8.70
CA GLY A 99 0.17 -3.24 8.66
C GLY A 99 -0.83 -2.86 9.74
N ASP A 100 -0.36 -2.51 10.95
CA ASP A 100 -1.24 -2.04 12.04
C ASP A 100 -1.72 -0.59 11.82
N LEU A 101 -0.98 0.21 11.03
CA LEU A 101 -1.26 1.62 10.81
C LEU A 101 -2.19 1.88 9.62
N ALA A 102 -2.05 1.08 8.56
CA ALA A 102 -2.73 1.24 7.28
C ALA A 102 -4.13 0.61 7.28
#